data_AF-A0A9X9Z7V1-F1
#
_entry.id   AF-A0A9X9Z7V1-F1
#
_cell.length_a   1.000
_cell.length_b   1.000
_cell.length_c   1.000
_cell.angle_alpha   90.00
_cell.angle_beta   90.00
_cell.angle_gamma   90.00
#
_symmetry.space_group_name_H-M   'P 1'
#
loop_
_entity.id
_entity.type
_entity.pdbx_description
1 polymer ?
#
loop_
_entity_poly.entity_id
_entity_poly.type
_entity_poly.pdbx_seq_one_letter_code
_entity_poly.pdbx_strand_id
1 'polypeptide(L)'
;MKRRNRTKHTKTFEERLAEEAARFKEAAAQLPPGTQRELYLRRARQAETASHINEWLTSPGLQSPTALQSLQAGRQAKRDRGASD
;
A
#
# COMPACT_ATOMS: atom_id res chain seq x y z
N MET A 1 21.82 -16.08 -4.14
CA MET A 1 20.57 -15.32 -4.39
C MET A 1 19.96 -14.87 -3.07
N LYS A 2 19.73 -13.57 -2.88
CA LYS A 2 19.09 -13.04 -1.66
C LYS A 2 17.57 -13.27 -1.75
N ARG A 3 17.00 -14.09 -0.86
CA ARG A 3 15.55 -14.31 -0.81
C ARG A 3 14.85 -13.01 -0.38
N ARG A 4 13.88 -12.56 -1.18
CA ARG A 4 13.00 -11.44 -0.82
C ARG A 4 11.92 -11.97 0.13
N ASN A 5 11.76 -11.36 1.31
CA ASN A 5 10.68 -11.69 2.23
C ASN A 5 9.38 -11.12 1.68
N ARG A 6 8.49 -11.99 1.20
CA ARG A 6 7.14 -11.62 0.78
C ARG A 6 6.17 -11.91 1.93
N THR A 7 5.61 -10.85 2.50
CA THR A 7 4.50 -10.96 3.44
C THR A 7 3.19 -11.15 2.66
N LYS A 8 2.40 -12.15 3.04
CA LYS A 8 1.02 -12.28 2.56
C LYS A 8 0.11 -11.54 3.54
N HIS A 9 -0.59 -10.53 3.04
CA HIS A 9 -1.57 -9.79 3.84
C HIS A 9 -2.96 -10.38 3.59
N THR A 10 -3.70 -10.65 4.65
CA THR A 10 -5.09 -11.14 4.58
C THR A 10 -6.06 -10.00 4.30
N LYS A 11 -5.77 -8.81 4.82
CA LYS A 11 -6.51 -7.56 4.62
C LYS A 11 -5.96 -6.77 3.44
N THR A 12 -6.80 -5.95 2.84
CA THR A 12 -6.39 -5.02 1.78
C THR A 12 -5.38 -4.01 2.32
N PHE A 13 -4.71 -3.27 1.43
CA PHE A 13 -3.78 -2.22 1.87
C PHE A 13 -4.52 -1.08 2.58
N GLU A 14 -5.68 -0.69 2.07
CA GLU A 14 -6.53 0.38 2.63
C GLU A 14 -7.05 0.02 4.03
N GLU A 15 -7.58 -1.20 4.21
CA GLU A 15 -8.04 -1.68 5.51
C GLU A 15 -6.93 -1.61 6.58
N ARG A 16 -5.71 -2.02 6.20
CA ARG A 16 -4.57 -1.97 7.12
C ARG A 16 -4.16 -0.54 7.47
N LEU A 17 -4.22 0.39 6.51
CA LEU A 17 -3.93 1.80 6.77
C LEU A 17 -4.99 2.44 7.68
N ALA A 18 -6.27 2.12 7.46
CA ALA A 18 -7.37 2.59 8.29
C ALA A 18 -7.25 2.08 9.74
N GLU A 19 -6.95 0.80 9.92
CA GLU A 19 -6.70 0.20 11.25
C GLU A 19 -5.52 0.87 11.96
N GLU A 20 -4.44 1.12 11.24
CA GLU A 20 -3.25 1.74 11.83
C GLU A 20 -3.51 3.20 12.21
N ALA A 21 -4.26 3.96 11.39
CA ALA A 21 -4.69 5.30 11.73
C ALA A 21 -5.56 5.33 13.00
N ALA A 22 -6.51 4.40 13.13
CA ALA A 22 -7.36 4.26 14.31
C ALA A 22 -6.52 3.96 15.56
N ARG A 23 -5.61 2.97 15.49
CA ARG A 23 -4.72 2.61 16.61
C ARG A 23 -3.88 3.79 17.09
N PHE A 24 -3.32 4.58 16.17
CA PHE A 24 -2.53 5.75 16.55
C PHE A 24 -3.39 6.85 17.18
N LYS A 25 -4.63 7.05 16.70
CA LYS A 25 -5.56 8.01 17.34
C LYS A 25 -5.95 7.57 18.74
N GLU A 26 -6.26 6.28 18.93
CA GLU A 26 -6.57 5.71 20.24
C GLU A 26 -5.37 5.85 21.20
N ALA A 27 -4.16 5.49 20.76
CA ALA A 27 -2.95 5.67 21.56
C ALA A 27 -2.68 7.14 21.91
N ALA A 28 -2.93 8.07 20.98
CA ALA A 28 -2.82 9.51 21.23
C ALA A 28 -3.88 10.02 22.22
N ALA A 29 -5.07 9.43 22.25
CA ALA A 29 -6.15 9.82 23.16
C ALA A 29 -5.84 9.46 24.62
N GLN A 30 -5.06 8.41 24.85
CA GLN A 30 -4.64 7.97 26.20
C GLN A 30 -3.46 8.76 26.77
N LEU A 31 -2.84 9.64 25.98
CA LEU A 31 -1.69 10.43 26.41
C LEU A 31 -2.06 11.87 26.76
N PRO A 32 -1.37 12.46 27.76
CA PRO A 32 -1.46 13.89 27.97
C PRO A 32 -0.91 14.66 26.77
N PRO A 33 -1.25 15.96 26.63
CA PRO A 33 -0.62 16.84 25.64
C PRO A 33 0.91 16.81 25.75
N GLY A 34 1.59 16.64 24.62
CA GLY A 34 3.04 16.57 24.56
C GLY A 34 3.57 15.88 23.31
N THR A 35 4.89 15.83 23.17
CA THR A 35 5.59 15.35 21.96
C THR A 35 5.20 13.93 21.57
N GLN A 36 5.01 13.03 22.55
CA GLN A 36 4.65 11.64 22.26
C GLN A 36 3.24 11.52 21.66
N ARG A 37 2.28 12.28 22.20
CA ARG A 37 0.93 12.37 21.65
C ARG A 37 0.95 12.92 20.22
N GLU A 38 1.71 13.98 19.99
CA GLU A 38 1.85 14.58 18.65
C GLU A 38 2.50 13.64 17.64
N LEU A 39 3.45 12.81 18.07
CA LEU A 39 4.06 11.81 17.22
C LEU A 39 3.04 10.77 16.75
N TYR A 40 2.18 10.28 17.64
CA TYR A 40 1.10 9.36 17.26
C TYR A 40 0.08 10.03 16.33
N LEU A 41 -0.33 11.27 16.61
CA LEU A 41 -1.22 12.00 15.70
C LEU A 41 -0.59 12.23 14.32
N ARG A 42 0.72 12.46 14.25
CA ARG A 42 1.45 12.58 12.97
C ARG A 42 1.41 11.26 12.20
N ARG A 43 1.57 10.12 12.88
CA ARG A 43 1.54 8.79 12.26
C ARG A 43 0.13 8.40 11.81
N ALA A 44 -0.90 8.75 12.58
CA ALA A 44 -2.29 8.62 12.13
C ALA A 44 -2.54 9.38 10.82
N ARG A 45 -2.14 10.66 10.75
CA ARG A 45 -2.27 11.46 9.53
C ARG A 45 -1.51 10.87 8.33
N GLN A 46 -0.34 10.29 8.57
CA GLN A 46 0.43 9.64 7.50
C GLN A 46 -0.28 8.41 6.95
N ALA A 47 -0.89 7.59 7.81
CA ALA A 47 -1.67 6.43 7.39
C ALA A 47 -2.92 6.85 6.59
N GLU A 48 -3.62 7.90 7.02
CA GLU A 48 -4.75 8.49 6.27
C GLU A 48 -4.31 9.02 4.91
N THR A 49 -3.21 9.77 4.87
CA THR A 49 -2.66 10.32 3.62
C THR A 49 -2.26 9.20 2.67
N ALA A 50 -1.64 8.13 3.18
CA ALA A 50 -1.28 6.97 2.37
C ALA A 50 -2.53 6.27 1.80
N SER A 51 -3.62 6.21 2.58
CA SER A 51 -4.89 5.64 2.10
C SER A 51 -5.45 6.46 0.94
N HIS A 52 -5.42 7.78 1.06
CA HIS A 52 -5.91 8.67 0.01
C HIS A 52 -5.05 8.62 -1.26
N ILE A 53 -3.72 8.52 -1.11
CA ILE A 53 -2.83 8.29 -2.24
C ILE A 53 -3.14 6.94 -2.91
N ASN A 54 -3.41 5.89 -2.13
CA ASN A 54 -3.79 4.59 -2.69
C ASN A 54 -5.10 4.68 -3.47
N GLU A 55 -6.10 5.36 -2.93
CA GLU A 55 -7.39 5.61 -3.59
C GLU A 55 -7.18 6.32 -4.94
N TRP A 56 -6.36 7.38 -4.97
CA TRP A 56 -6.03 8.07 -6.22
C TRP A 56 -5.32 7.16 -7.21
N LEU A 57 -4.30 6.44 -6.76
CA LEU A 57 -3.54 5.55 -7.64
C LEU A 57 -4.42 4.44 -8.20
N THR A 58 -5.37 3.90 -7.43
CA THR A 58 -6.25 2.81 -7.85
C THR A 58 -7.47 3.26 -8.65
N SER A 59 -7.71 4.57 -8.76
CA SER A 59 -8.82 5.13 -9.54
C SER A 59 -8.74 4.72 -11.03
N PRO A 60 -9.86 4.24 -11.63
CA PRO A 60 -9.89 3.80 -13.02
C PRO A 60 -9.40 4.83 -14.03
N GLY A 61 -9.59 6.12 -13.77
CA GLY A 61 -9.18 7.21 -14.65
C GLY A 61 -7.68 7.53 -14.63
N LEU A 62 -6.94 7.04 -13.62
CA LEU A 62 -5.49 7.24 -13.47
C LEU A 62 -4.68 5.96 -13.72
N GLN A 63 -5.36 4.82 -13.79
CA GLN A 63 -4.75 3.55 -14.17
C GLN A 63 -4.46 3.50 -15.67
N SER A 64 -3.35 2.86 -16.03
CA SER A 64 -3.06 2.59 -17.44
C SER A 64 -4.19 1.74 -18.05
N PRO A 65 -4.64 2.06 -19.29
CA PRO A 65 -5.70 1.29 -19.96
C PRO A 65 -5.43 -0.21 -19.91
N THR A 66 -6.45 -0.99 -19.54
CA THR A 66 -6.36 -2.46 -19.39
C THR A 66 -5.80 -3.15 -20.64
N ALA A 67 -6.07 -2.59 -21.83
CA ALA A 67 -5.53 -3.06 -23.11
C ALA A 67 -3.99 -2.94 -23.21
N LEU A 68 -3.37 -1.96 -22.54
CA LEU A 68 -1.90 -1.85 -22.49
C LEU A 68 -1.29 -2.85 -21.51
N GLN A 69 -1.99 -3.18 -20.42
CA GLN A 69 -1.54 -4.18 -19.45
C GLN A 69 -1.53 -5.60 -20.05
N SER A 70 -2.53 -5.94 -20.87
CA SER A 70 -2.60 -7.26 -21.54
C SER A 70 -1.48 -7.44 -22.59
N LEU A 71 -1.11 -6.38 -23.30
CA LEU A 71 0.02 -6.38 -24.24
C LEU A 71 1.37 -6.56 -23.52
N GLN A 72 1.52 -5.99 -22.32
CA GLN A 72 2.71 -6.17 -21.49
C GLN A 72 2.80 -7.61 -20.93
N ALA A 73 1.70 -8.18 -20.47
CA ALA A 73 1.63 -9.57 -20.02
C ALA A 73 2.04 -10.57 -21.12
N GLY A 74 1.58 -10.34 -22.36
CA GLY A 74 1.96 -11.16 -23.52
C GLY A 74 3.45 -11.08 -23.88
N ARG A 75 4.09 -9.91 -23.69
CA ARG A 75 5.54 -9.76 -23.88
C ARG A 75 6.34 -10.51 -22.82
N GLN A 76 5.87 -10.53 -21.57
CA GLN A 76 6.52 -11.26 -20.47
C GLN A 76 6.50 -12.78 -20.74
N ALA A 77 5.35 -13.33 -21.14
CA ALA A 77 5.18 -14.75 -21.44
C ALA A 77 6.00 -15.26 -22.65
N LYS A 78 6.44 -14.36 -23.55
CA LYS A 78 7.35 -14.69 -24.66
C LYS A 78 8.81 -14.78 -24.23
N ARG A 79 9.20 -14.07 -23.16
CA ARG A 79 10.56 -14.10 -22.60
C ARG A 79 10.82 -15.36 -21.79
N ASP A 80 9.83 -15.83 -21.04
CA ASP A 80 9.99 -17.01 -20.18
C ASP A 80 10.06 -18.33 -20.99
N ARG A 81 9.49 -18.36 -22.21
CA ARG A 81 9.57 -19.52 -23.11
C ARG A 81 10.90 -19.67 -23.88
N GLY A 82 11.78 -18.66 -23.83
CA GLY A 82 13.09 -18.70 -24.50
C GLY A 82 14.27 -19.01 -23.57
N ALA A 83 14.00 -19.33 -22.30
CA ALA A 83 15.02 -19.63 -21.28
C ALA A 83 15.07 -21.13 -20.90
N SER A 84 14.52 -22.00 -21.75
CA SER A 84 14.59 -23.45 -21.64
C SER A 84 15.05 -24.03 -22.97
N ASP A 85 16.28 -23.71 -23.35
CA ASP A 85 17.13 -24.47 -24.28
C ASP A 85 18.58 -24.27 -23.85
#